data_AF-A0A660T2E6-F1
#
_entry.id   AF-A0A660T2E6-F1
#
_cell.length_a   1.000
_cell.length_b   1.000
_cell.length_c   1.000
_cell.angle_alpha   90.00
_cell.angle_beta   90.00
_cell.angle_gamma   90.00
#
_symmetry.space_group_name_H-M   'P 1'
#
loop_
_entity.id
_entity.type
_entity.pdbx_description
1 polymer ?
#
loop_
_entity_poly.entity_id
_entity_poly.type
_entity_poly.pdbx_seq_one_letter_code
_entity_poly.pdbx_strand_id
1 'polypeptide(L)' 'MRVTVDTNVIFQALYSSTGASHQILKMIRTGDLSLAISIPVYKEYQDVLKRKRSMDF' A
#
# COMPACT_ATOMS: atom_id res chain seq x y z
N MET A 1 -1.39 -3.82 16.54
CA MET A 1 -0.32 -2.80 16.53
C MET A 1 -0.69 -1.69 15.54
N ARG A 2 -0.42 -0.41 15.84
CA ARG A 2 -0.69 0.70 14.90
C ARG A 2 0.56 1.00 14.07
N VAL A 3 0.42 1.04 12.74
CA VAL A 3 1.56 1.19 11.80
C VAL A 3 1.25 2.24 10.74
N THR A 4 2.28 2.94 10.29
CA THR A 4 2.27 3.72 9.04
C THR A 4 2.97 2.91 7.96
N VAL A 5 2.53 3.05 6.72
CA VAL A 5 3.08 2.29 5.59
C VAL A 5 3.63 3.29 4.56
N ASP A 6 4.74 2.95 3.91
CA ASP A 6 5.26 3.76 2.80
C ASP A 6 4.47 3.49 1.51
N THR A 7 4.43 4.47 0.62
CA THR A 7 3.79 4.37 -0.69
C THR A 7 4.31 3.19 -1.52
N ASN A 8 5.61 2.86 -1.43
CA ASN A 8 6.17 1.72 -2.16
C ASN A 8 5.63 0.36 -1.68
N VAL A 9 5.31 0.23 -0.39
CA VAL A 9 4.76 -0.99 0.20
C VAL A 9 3.31 -1.15 -0.23
N ILE A 10 2.50 -0.09 -0.19
CA ILE A 10 1.13 -0.11 -0.71
C ILE A 10 1.11 -0.47 -2.20
N PHE A 11 1.98 0.14 -3.00
CA PHE A 11 2.11 -0.15 -4.42
C PHE A 11 2.42 -1.63 -4.66
N GLN A 12 3.47 -2.16 -4.03
CA GLN A 12 3.86 -3.57 -4.19
C GLN A 12 2.78 -4.52 -3.67
N ALA A 13 2.11 -4.19 -2.56
CA ALA A 13 1.07 -5.03 -1.96
C ALA A 13 -0.16 -5.21 -2.85
N LEU A 14 -0.50 -4.17 -3.63
CA LEU A 14 -1.65 -4.17 -4.54
C LEU A 14 -1.32 -4.79 -5.90
N TYR A 15 -0.07 -4.70 -6.35
CA TYR A 15 0.34 -5.16 -7.69
C TYR A 15 1.11 -6.49 -7.70
N SER A 16 1.52 -7.01 -6.53
CA SER A 16 2.13 -8.33 -6.39
C SER A 16 1.49 -9.08 -5.23
N SER A 17 1.18 -10.37 -5.44
CA SER A 17 0.57 -11.25 -4.43
C SER A 17 1.56 -12.15 -3.71
N THR A 18 2.84 -12.16 -4.11
CA THR A 18 3.85 -13.11 -3.64
C THR A 18 4.83 -12.54 -2.61
N GLY A 19 4.81 -11.22 -2.38
CA GLY A 19 5.77 -10.53 -1.50
C GLY A 19 5.26 -10.22 -0.09
N ALA A 20 6.19 -9.86 0.81
CA ALA A 20 5.89 -9.44 2.17
C ALA A 20 4.91 -8.25 2.24
N SER A 21 4.98 -7.32 1.27
CA SER A 21 4.03 -6.21 1.13
C SER A 21 2.59 -6.69 1.02
N HIS A 22 2.34 -7.76 0.26
CA HIS A 22 1.01 -8.36 0.14
C HIS A 22 0.53 -8.96 1.47
N GLN A 23 1.44 -9.58 2.22
CA GLN A 23 1.13 -10.11 3.55
C GLN A 23 0.80 -8.99 4.54
N ILE A 24 1.50 -7.85 4.49
CA ILE A 24 1.17 -6.66 5.29
C ILE A 24 -0.26 -6.19 5.02
N LEU A 25 -0.66 -6.12 3.75
CA LEU A 25 -2.03 -5.74 3.39
C LEU A 25 -3.07 -6.75 3.89
N LYS A 26 -2.76 -8.06 3.87
CA LYS A 26 -3.63 -9.09 4.47
C LYS A 26 -3.79 -8.88 5.98
N MET A 27 -2.69 -8.65 6.70
CA MET A 27 -2.70 -8.39 8.15
C MET A 27 -3.48 -7.13 8.51
N ILE A 28 -3.43 -6.08 7.66
CA ILE A 28 -4.26 -4.89 7.83
C ILE A 28 -5.75 -5.24 7.65
N ARG A 29 -6.07 -6.06 6.63
CA ARG A 29 -7.45 -6.46 6.33
C ARG A 29 -8.06 -7.38 7.40
N THR A 30 -7.26 -8.25 8.01
CA THR A 30 -7.69 -9.15 9.10
C THR A 30 -7.77 -8.46 10.46
N GLY A 31 -7.21 -7.24 10.58
CA GLY A 31 -7.20 -6.47 11.83
C GLY A 31 -5.99 -6.73 12.73
N ASP A 32 -5.06 -7.60 12.32
CA ASP A 32 -3.81 -7.86 13.04
C ASP A 32 -2.92 -6.59 13.12
N LEU A 33 -3.00 -5.76 12.07
CA LEU A 33 -2.38 -4.44 11.99
C LEU A 33 -3.45 -3.36 11.80
N SER A 34 -3.31 -2.25 12.53
CA SER A 34 -4.13 -1.05 12.35
C SER A 34 -3.34 -0.04 11.53
N LEU A 35 -3.80 0.25 10.32
CA LEU A 35 -3.18 1.24 9.45
C LEU A 35 -3.50 2.65 9.94
N ALA A 36 -2.48 3.41 10.32
CA ALA A 36 -2.55 4.84 10.51
C ALA A 36 -2.26 5.54 9.18
N ILE A 37 -3.18 6.39 8.74
CA ILE A 37 -3.02 7.17 7.52
C ILE A 37 -3.60 8.57 7.72
N SER A 38 -2.89 9.58 7.23
CA SER A 38 -3.38 10.96 7.17
C SER A 38 -3.90 11.28 5.77
N ILE A 39 -4.68 12.35 5.64
CA ILE A 39 -5.22 12.79 4.35
C ILE A 39 -4.10 13.05 3.31
N PRO A 40 -2.98 13.74 3.63
CA PRO A 40 -1.89 13.94 2.68
C PRO A 40 -1.27 12.63 2.17
N VAL A 41 -0.96 11.69 3.07
CA VAL A 41 -0.37 10.39 2.70
C VAL A 41 -1.34 9.57 1.84
N TYR A 42 -2.63 9.61 2.16
CA TYR A 42 -3.64 8.98 1.31
C TYR A 42 -3.66 9.56 -0.10
N LYS A 43 -3.48 10.89 -0.25
CA LYS A 43 -3.39 11.53 -1.57
C LYS A 43 -2.15 11.08 -2.34
N GLU A 44 -1.00 10.97 -1.69
CA GLU A 44 0.21 10.42 -2.30
C GLU A 44 0.00 8.99 -2.81
N TYR A 45 -0.69 8.13 -2.03
CA TYR A 45 -1.04 6.79 -2.50
C TYR A 45 -1.92 6.84 -3.73
N GLN A 46 -2.97 7.68 -3.72
CA GLN A 46 -3.85 7.83 -4.87
C GLN A 46 -3.08 8.27 -6.11
N ASP A 47 -2.18 9.23 -5.98
CA ASP A 47 -1.41 9.77 -7.09
C ASP A 47 -0.46 8.72 -7.68
N VAL A 48 0.25 7.96 -6.83
CA VAL A 48 1.13 6.87 -7.30
C VAL A 48 0.34 5.73 -7.94
N LEU A 49 -0.78 5.32 -7.34
CA LEU A 49 -1.59 4.21 -7.85
C LEU A 49 -2.33 4.55 -9.15
N LYS A 50 -2.70 5.83 -9.35
CA LYS A 50 -3.45 6.31 -10.53
C LYS A 50 -2.56 6.90 -11.62
N ARG A 51 -1.26 7.09 -11.37
CA ARG A 51 -0.33 7.58 -12.40
C ARG A 51 -0.44 6.68 -13.64
N LYS A 52 -0.74 7.30 -14.80
CA LYS A 52 -0.73 6.58 -16.10
C LYS A 52 0.60 5.86 -16.21
N ARG A 53 0.56 4.53 -16.26
CA ARG A 53 1.78 3.72 -16.40
C ARG A 53 2.39 4.06 -17.76
N SER A 54 3.59 4.64 -17.74
CA SER A 54 4.50 4.64 -18.89
C SER A 54 5.40 3.40 -18.89
N MET A 55 5.13 2.43 -18.03
CA MET A 55 5.94 1.22 -17.89
C MET A 55 5.29 0.10 -18.69
N ASP A 56 5.77 -0.06 -19.91
CA ASP A 56 5.87 -1.35 -20.58
C ASP A 56 6.58 -2.33 -19.62
N PHE A 57 5.97 -3.49 -19.38
CA PHE A 57 6.60 -4.65 -18.75
C PHE A 57 6.80 -5.72 -19.81
#